data_AF-A0A432UZ19-F1
#
_entry.id   AF-A0A432UZ19-F1
#
_cell.length_a   1.000
_cell.length_b   1.000
_cell.length_c   1.000
_cell.angle_alpha   90.00
_cell.angle_beta   90.00
_cell.angle_gamma   90.00
#
_symmetry.space_group_name_H-M   'P 1'
#
loop_
_entity.id
_entity.type
_entity.pdbx_description
1 polymer ?
#
loop_
_entity_poly.entity_id
_entity_poly.type
_entity_poly.pdbx_seq_one_letter_code
_entity_poly.pdbx_strand_id
1 'polypeptide(L)'
;MRGQSLAAMPLRQAEAEVTRVQRDYRPMVKTVESYSPYRTFAGEIVQHLADEGLNLVQFGQGFLSMAAPTAELERLSVSRNLWHGGHPVLRWNASNVAVRHDPAGNIKPDKERSTVSA
;
A
#
# COMPACT_ATOMS: atom_id res chain seq x y z
N MET A 1 10.57 -20.31 2.96
CA MET A 1 11.02 -20.08 4.34
C MET A 1 9.78 -19.84 5.20
N ARG A 2 9.57 -20.64 6.25
CA ARG A 2 8.39 -20.54 7.14
C ARG A 2 8.56 -19.33 8.07
N GLY A 3 7.73 -18.31 7.91
CA GLY A 3 7.68 -17.17 8.83
C GLY A 3 7.16 -17.64 10.19
N GLN A 4 8.03 -17.66 11.20
CA GLN A 4 7.62 -17.95 12.57
C GLN A 4 6.86 -16.74 13.11
N SER A 5 5.76 -17.01 13.82
CA SER A 5 4.98 -15.99 14.53
C SER A 5 5.88 -15.21 15.50
N LEU A 6 5.88 -13.87 15.39
CA LEU A 6 6.62 -12.97 16.29
C LEU A 6 6.19 -13.14 17.77
N ALA A 7 5.02 -13.72 18.04
CA ALA A 7 4.52 -13.97 19.39
C ALA A 7 5.34 -15.01 20.18
N ALA A 8 6.12 -15.86 19.50
CA ALA A 8 7.00 -16.86 20.12
C ALA A 8 8.49 -16.46 20.06
N MET A 9 8.79 -15.24 19.58
CA MET A 9 10.14 -14.78 19.30
C MET A 9 10.71 -14.03 20.52
N PRO A 10 11.95 -14.33 20.94
CA PRO A 10 12.62 -13.55 21.98
C PRO A 10 12.66 -12.06 21.60
N LEU A 11 12.35 -11.16 22.55
CA LEU A 11 12.20 -9.70 22.30
C LEU A 11 13.38 -9.10 21.50
N ARG A 12 14.63 -9.49 21.81
CA ARG A 12 15.82 -9.02 21.08
C ARG A 12 15.84 -9.43 19.61
N GLN A 13 15.28 -10.59 19.29
CA GLN A 13 15.20 -11.09 17.92
C GLN A 13 14.06 -10.39 17.16
N ALA A 14 12.94 -10.11 17.83
CA ALA A 14 11.85 -9.32 17.26
C ALA A 14 12.28 -7.86 17.00
N GLU A 15 13.01 -7.24 17.93
CA GLU A 15 13.61 -5.91 17.76
C GLU A 15 14.61 -5.88 16.60
N ALA A 16 15.43 -6.93 16.45
CA ALA A 16 16.36 -7.06 15.33
C ALA A 16 15.63 -7.22 13.98
N GLU A 17 14.53 -7.98 13.91
CA GLU A 17 13.70 -8.08 12.70
C GLU A 17 12.96 -6.78 12.41
N VAL A 18 12.39 -6.09 13.41
CA VAL A 18 11.77 -4.78 13.21
C VAL A 18 12.82 -3.77 12.73
N THR A 19 14.02 -3.78 13.30
CA THR A 19 15.13 -2.92 12.87
C THR A 19 15.61 -3.29 11.48
N ARG A 20 15.65 -4.57 11.12
CA ARG A 20 16.01 -5.07 9.79
C ARG A 20 14.96 -4.66 8.76
N VAL A 21 13.68 -4.91 9.03
CA VAL A 21 12.55 -4.47 8.20
C VAL A 21 12.58 -2.94 8.09
N GLN A 22 12.71 -2.21 9.18
CA GLN A 22 12.82 -0.75 9.11
C GLN A 22 14.03 -0.31 8.30
N ARG A 23 15.20 -0.93 8.43
CA ARG A 23 16.40 -0.59 7.64
C ARG A 23 16.24 -0.93 6.17
N ASP A 24 15.72 -2.10 5.85
CA ASP A 24 15.60 -2.64 4.50
C ASP A 24 14.46 -1.92 3.74
N TYR A 25 13.41 -1.47 4.45
CA TYR A 25 12.30 -0.69 3.90
C TYR A 25 12.45 0.83 4.06
N ARG A 26 13.35 1.37 4.91
CA ARG A 26 13.63 2.83 5.02
C ARG A 26 14.06 3.48 3.70
N PRO A 27 14.84 2.84 2.81
CA PRO A 27 15.09 3.37 1.47
C PRO A 27 13.89 3.17 0.51
N MET A 28 12.89 2.36 0.87
CA MET A 28 11.60 2.23 0.15
C MET A 28 10.51 3.16 0.70
N VAL A 29 10.65 3.65 1.93
CA VAL A 29 10.06 4.92 2.39
C VAL A 29 10.87 6.05 1.74
N LYS A 30 10.88 6.04 0.41
CA LYS A 30 11.11 7.26 -0.32
C LYS A 30 10.03 8.21 0.17
N THR A 31 10.43 9.40 0.56
CA THR A 31 9.60 10.61 0.52
C THR A 31 8.54 10.44 -0.56
N VAL A 32 7.28 10.77 -0.30
CA VAL A 32 6.18 10.63 -1.27
C VAL A 32 6.61 11.27 -2.62
N GLU A 33 7.17 10.48 -3.53
CA GLU A 33 7.79 10.89 -4.81
C GLU A 33 6.90 10.48 -5.99
N SER A 34 5.77 9.83 -5.71
CA SER A 34 4.75 9.50 -6.70
C SER A 34 3.43 10.13 -6.29
N TYR A 35 3.18 11.33 -6.83
CA TYR A 35 1.84 11.86 -6.90
C TYR A 35 1.16 11.24 -8.13
N SER A 36 0.00 10.60 -7.93
CA SER A 36 -0.83 10.04 -9.00
C SER A 36 -2.00 10.98 -9.26
N PRO A 37 -1.81 12.04 -10.08
CA PRO A 37 -2.94 12.74 -10.63
C PRO A 37 -3.67 11.78 -11.57
N TYR A 38 -5.00 11.75 -11.50
CA TYR A 38 -5.77 11.34 -12.67
C TYR A 38 -5.24 12.15 -13.85
N ARG A 39 -4.85 11.49 -14.95
CA ARG A 39 -4.19 12.10 -16.12
C ARG A 39 -4.89 13.36 -16.64
N THR A 40 -6.16 13.55 -16.28
CA THR A 40 -7.04 14.61 -16.74
C THR A 40 -7.40 15.66 -15.68
N PHE A 41 -7.19 15.45 -14.37
CA PHE A 41 -7.88 16.25 -13.33
C PHE A 41 -7.01 16.84 -12.19
N ALA A 42 -5.68 16.74 -12.24
CA ALA A 42 -4.84 17.27 -11.16
C ALA A 42 -3.65 18.13 -11.64
N GLY A 43 -3.84 18.86 -12.74
CA GLY A 43 -2.80 19.75 -13.30
C GLY A 43 -2.31 20.83 -12.34
N GLU A 44 -3.21 21.45 -11.56
CA GLU A 44 -2.84 22.49 -10.60
C GLU A 44 -1.95 21.97 -9.46
N ILE A 45 -2.31 20.82 -8.87
CA ILE A 45 -1.52 20.21 -7.79
C ILE A 45 -0.17 19.73 -8.32
N VAL A 46 -0.12 19.18 -9.53
CA VAL A 46 1.14 18.81 -10.19
C VAL A 46 2.05 20.02 -10.35
N GLN A 47 1.49 21.15 -10.81
CA GLN A 47 2.27 22.37 -11.00
C GLN A 47 2.81 22.90 -9.67
N HIS A 48 1.96 23.03 -8.64
CA HIS A 48 2.39 23.51 -7.33
C HIS A 48 3.48 22.62 -6.71
N LEU A 49 3.31 21.31 -6.76
CA LEU A 49 4.32 20.39 -6.21
C LEU A 49 5.63 20.41 -7.02
N ALA A 50 5.55 20.61 -8.34
CA ALA A 50 6.74 20.79 -9.18
C ALA A 50 7.46 22.12 -8.87
N ASP A 51 6.71 23.20 -8.64
CA ASP A 51 7.26 24.51 -8.26
C ASP A 51 7.93 24.47 -6.88
N GLU A 52 7.44 23.61 -5.97
CA GLU A 52 8.10 23.30 -4.69
C GLU A 52 9.38 22.45 -4.83
N GLY A 53 9.76 22.07 -6.05
CA GLY A 53 10.97 21.31 -6.36
C GLY A 53 10.83 19.80 -6.12
N LEU A 54 9.60 19.28 -5.98
CA LEU A 54 9.38 17.84 -5.82
C LEU A 54 9.50 17.13 -7.18
N ASN A 55 10.20 16.01 -7.17
CA ASN A 55 10.28 15.13 -8.34
C ASN A 55 9.01 14.28 -8.44
N LEU A 56 8.19 14.55 -9.46
CA LEU A 56 6.92 13.88 -9.65
C LEU A 56 7.04 12.75 -10.66
N VAL A 57 6.82 11.51 -10.21
CA VAL A 57 6.76 10.34 -11.09
C VAL A 57 5.31 9.98 -11.38
N GLN A 58 4.94 9.94 -12.67
CA GLN A 58 3.62 9.48 -13.09
C GLN A 58 3.41 8.00 -12.76
N PHE A 59 2.27 7.70 -12.15
CA PHE A 59 1.87 6.35 -11.79
C PHE A 59 0.42 6.07 -12.21
N GLY A 60 0.22 5.01 -12.98
CA GLY A 60 -1.10 4.60 -13.46
C GLY A 60 -1.94 3.93 -12.38
N GLN A 61 -3.25 4.19 -12.35
CA GLN A 61 -4.18 3.54 -11.41
C GLN A 61 -4.95 2.36 -12.04
N GLY A 62 -4.55 1.93 -13.23
CA GLY A 62 -5.13 0.79 -13.93
C GLY A 62 -4.55 -0.56 -13.46
N PHE A 63 -5.12 -1.65 -13.98
CA PHE A 63 -4.67 -3.01 -13.66
C PHE A 63 -3.17 -3.23 -13.92
N LEU A 64 -2.61 -2.63 -14.98
CA LEU A 64 -1.17 -2.76 -15.31
C LEU A 64 -0.24 -2.40 -14.14
N SER A 65 -0.57 -1.34 -13.40
CA SER A 65 0.28 -0.83 -12.31
C SER A 65 -0.19 -1.29 -10.94
N MET A 66 -1.49 -1.56 -10.78
CA MET A 66 -2.09 -1.89 -9.48
C MET A 66 -2.20 -3.39 -9.21
N ALA A 67 -2.15 -4.27 -10.23
CA ALA A 67 -2.40 -5.71 -10.05
C ALA A 67 -1.45 -6.38 -9.06
N ALA A 68 -0.15 -6.33 -9.36
CA ALA A 68 0.88 -6.94 -8.53
C ALA A 68 0.91 -6.41 -7.08
N PRO A 69 0.93 -5.09 -6.82
CA PRO A 69 0.98 -4.60 -5.44
C PRO A 69 -0.29 -4.92 -4.65
N THR A 70 -1.46 -4.98 -5.30
CA THR A 70 -2.73 -5.33 -4.63
C THR A 70 -2.74 -6.78 -4.20
N ALA A 71 -2.33 -7.70 -5.09
CA ALA A 71 -2.22 -9.11 -4.77
C ALA A 71 -1.24 -9.37 -3.62
N GLU A 72 -0.11 -8.67 -3.59
CA GLU A 72 0.85 -8.83 -2.49
C GLU A 72 0.32 -8.26 -1.16
N LEU A 73 -0.36 -7.11 -1.20
CA LEU A 73 -0.98 -6.54 -0.01
C LEU A 73 -2.06 -7.46 0.57
N GLU A 74 -2.91 -8.03 -0.29
CA GLU A 74 -3.93 -9.01 0.10
C GLU A 74 -3.27 -10.25 0.71
N ARG A 75 -2.25 -10.80 0.05
CA ARG A 75 -1.51 -11.97 0.56
C ARG A 75 -0.92 -11.70 1.94
N LEU A 76 -0.29 -10.55 2.16
CA LEU A 76 0.30 -10.17 3.45
C LEU A 76 -0.76 -9.96 4.54
N SER A 77 -1.89 -9.34 4.18
CA SER A 77 -3.01 -9.10 5.09
C SER A 77 -3.66 -10.42 5.54
N VAL A 78 -4.05 -11.28 4.60
CA VAL A 78 -4.70 -12.58 4.87
C VAL A 78 -3.75 -13.52 5.60
N SER A 79 -2.47 -13.54 5.23
CA SER A 79 -1.45 -14.37 5.90
C SER A 79 -1.01 -13.82 7.26
N ARG A 80 -1.56 -12.69 7.71
CA ARG A 80 -1.20 -12.00 8.97
C ARG A 80 0.30 -11.69 9.08
N ASN A 81 0.95 -11.47 7.93
CA ASN A 81 2.37 -11.09 7.83
C ASN A 81 2.55 -9.58 7.61
N LEU A 82 1.46 -8.80 7.63
CA LEU A 82 1.49 -7.34 7.61
C LEU A 82 1.58 -6.79 9.04
N TRP A 83 2.73 -6.22 9.41
CA TRP A 83 2.90 -5.58 10.71
C TRP A 83 2.47 -4.10 10.65
N HIS A 84 1.32 -3.78 11.26
CA HIS A 84 0.76 -2.42 11.27
C HIS A 84 0.48 -1.89 12.70
N GLY A 85 1.05 -2.54 13.73
CA GLY A 85 0.96 -2.12 15.13
C GLY A 85 -0.46 -2.02 15.71
N GLY A 86 -1.46 -2.63 15.05
CA GLY A 86 -2.86 -2.48 15.46
C GLY A 86 -3.48 -1.11 15.17
N HIS A 87 -2.84 -0.27 14.35
CA HIS A 87 -3.28 1.09 14.03
C HIS A 87 -4.75 1.12 13.55
N PRO A 88 -5.66 1.84 14.25
CA PRO A 88 -7.10 1.75 14.00
C PRO A 88 -7.48 2.21 12.59
N VAL A 89 -6.84 3.26 12.07
CA VAL A 89 -7.11 3.77 10.71
C VAL A 89 -6.67 2.79 9.63
N LEU A 90 -5.53 2.09 9.79
CA LEU A 90 -5.09 1.11 8.81
C LEU A 90 -6.00 -0.12 8.81
N ARG A 91 -6.44 -0.54 10.00
CA ARG A 91 -7.44 -1.60 10.14
C ARG A 91 -8.76 -1.22 9.45
N TRP A 92 -9.22 0.01 9.66
CA TRP A 92 -10.44 0.51 9.02
C TRP A 92 -10.30 0.64 7.49
N ASN A 93 -9.15 1.12 6.98
CA ASN A 93 -8.91 1.13 5.54
C ASN A 93 -8.95 -0.29 4.94
N ALA A 94 -8.30 -1.25 5.59
CA ALA A 94 -8.31 -2.64 5.16
C ALA A 94 -9.72 -3.28 5.21
N SER A 95 -10.59 -2.85 6.14
CA SER A 95 -11.98 -3.35 6.20
C SER A 95 -12.92 -2.75 5.17
N ASN A 96 -12.57 -1.60 4.58
CA ASN A 96 -13.43 -0.90 3.61
C ASN A 96 -12.99 -1.08 2.15
N VAL A 97 -11.82 -1.68 1.91
CA VAL A 97 -11.33 -1.85 0.54
C VAL A 97 -12.16 -2.89 -0.19
N ALA A 98 -12.65 -2.54 -1.39
CA ALA A 98 -13.23 -3.47 -2.34
C ALA A 98 -12.26 -3.64 -3.52
N VAL A 99 -12.22 -4.84 -4.10
CA VAL A 99 -11.37 -5.15 -5.26
C VAL A 99 -12.23 -5.49 -6.48
N ARG A 100 -11.75 -5.10 -7.66
CA ARG A 100 -12.29 -5.51 -8.95
C ARG A 100 -11.35 -6.51 -9.59
N HIS A 101 -11.91 -7.53 -10.23
CA HIS A 101 -11.19 -8.46 -11.09
C HIS A 101 -11.33 -8.08 -12.56
N ASP A 102 -10.27 -8.25 -13.34
CA ASP A 102 -10.36 -8.29 -14.80
C ASP A 102 -10.50 -9.74 -15.32
N PRO A 103 -10.78 -9.96 -16.63
CA PRO A 103 -10.87 -11.31 -17.20
C PRO A 103 -9.57 -12.12 -17.15
N ALA A 104 -8.42 -11.48 -16.97
CA ALA A 104 -7.12 -12.13 -16.84
C ALA A 104 -6.82 -12.57 -15.39
N GLY A 105 -7.72 -12.27 -14.45
CA GLY A 105 -7.56 -12.61 -13.04
C GLY A 105 -6.76 -11.58 -12.22
N ASN A 106 -6.41 -10.44 -12.80
CA ASN A 106 -5.78 -9.36 -12.05
C ASN A 106 -6.77 -8.69 -11.10
N ILE A 107 -6.27 -8.20 -9.97
CA ILE A 107 -7.09 -7.48 -8.98
C ILE A 107 -6.59 -6.06 -8.79
N LYS A 108 -7.50 -5.11 -8.54
CA LYS A 108 -7.12 -3.77 -8.09
C LYS A 108 -8.17 -3.21 -7.13
N PRO A 109 -7.82 -2.28 -6.22
CA PRO A 109 -8.78 -1.57 -5.42
C PRO A 109 -9.73 -0.79 -6.34
N ASP A 110 -11.00 -0.83 -5.98
CA ASP A 110 -12.04 -0.20 -6.77
C ASP A 110 -13.22 0.19 -5.89
N LYS A 111 -13.68 1.43 -6.02
CA LYS A 111 -14.73 2.00 -5.19
C LYS A 111 -16.08 2.09 -5.90
N GLU A 112 -16.26 1.50 -7.08
CA GLU A 112 -17.57 1.51 -7.75
C GLU A 112 -18.66 0.75 -6.97
N ARG A 113 -18.28 -0.17 -6.06
CA ARG A 113 -19.17 -0.68 -5.01
C ARG A 113 -18.83 -0.07 -3.65
N SER A 114 -19.24 1.17 -3.44
CA SER A 114 -19.49 1.68 -2.09
C SER A 114 -20.92 2.22 -2.04
N THR A 115 -21.91 1.33 -2.18
CA THR A 115 -23.25 1.63 -1.67
C THR A 115 -23.16 1.61 -0.15
N VAL A 116 -23.03 2.78 0.45
CA VAL A 116 -23.42 2.97 1.85
C VAL A 116 -24.88 2.50 1.94
N SER A 117 -25.14 1.35 2.58
CA SER A 117 -26.50 1.13 3.08
C SER A 117 -26.67 2.09 4.26
N ALA A 118 -27.55 3.06 4.07
CA ALA A 118 -28.01 3.95 5.12
C ALA A 118 -28.68 3.17 6.26
#